data_AF-A0A2G9SBD2-F1
#
_entry.id   AF-A0A2G9SBD2-F1
#
_cell.length_a   1.000
_cell.length_b   1.000
_cell.length_c   1.000
_cell.angle_alpha   90.00
_cell.angle_beta   90.00
_cell.angle_gamma   90.00
#
_symmetry.space_group_name_H-M   'P 1'
#
loop_
_entity.id
_entity.type
_entity.pdbx_description
1 polymer ?
#
loop_
_entity_poly.entity_id
_entity_poly.type
_entity_poly.pdbx_seq_one_letter_code
_entity_poly.pdbx_strand_id
1 'polypeptide(L)'
;GAVNLPSAALGMLIGGIIMKKFCISVKVIPRFALTVLLFSVLLCVPLFFMGCSTQELGDSNGSTNMTCIQRCGCSEHAFHPVCGSDGVEYLTPCQAGCSSSNISTKSYMNCSCIRSGSLMGTAKSGSCPVSCAHRLLPVMFLLSFASLIACLSHNPLYMMVLR
;
A
#
# COMPACT_ATOMS: atom_id res chain seq x y z
N GLY A 1 3.52 -7.52 4.20
CA GLY A 1 3.77 -8.98 4.32
C GLY A 1 5.02 -9.26 5.14
N ALA A 2 6.20 -9.05 4.55
CA ALA A 2 7.49 -9.44 5.16
C ALA A 2 7.75 -8.93 6.59
N VAL A 3 7.27 -7.74 6.96
CA VAL A 3 7.47 -7.16 8.32
C VAL A 3 6.41 -7.60 9.34
N ASN A 4 5.23 -8.03 8.89
CA ASN A 4 4.14 -8.44 9.77
C ASN A 4 4.32 -9.88 10.27
N LEU A 5 4.92 -10.77 9.46
CA LEU A 5 5.22 -12.14 9.89
C LEU A 5 6.16 -12.22 11.11
N PRO A 6 7.34 -11.57 11.12
CA PRO A 6 8.26 -11.63 12.25
C PRO A 6 7.70 -10.92 13.49
N SER A 7 6.99 -9.80 13.32
CA SER A 7 6.35 -9.10 14.44
C SER A 7 5.23 -9.92 15.09
N ALA A 8 4.44 -10.65 14.30
CA ALA A 8 3.44 -11.57 14.82
C ALA A 8 4.06 -12.75 15.60
N ALA A 9 5.12 -13.37 15.06
CA ALA A 9 5.84 -14.45 15.74
C ALA A 9 6.42 -13.97 17.08
N LEU A 10 7.02 -12.78 17.09
CA LEU A 10 7.57 -12.17 18.30
C LEU A 10 6.47 -11.84 19.32
N GLY A 11 5.34 -11.29 18.87
CA GLY A 11 4.18 -11.00 19.73
C GLY A 11 3.61 -12.26 20.38
N MET A 12 3.48 -13.36 19.64
CA MET A 12 3.06 -14.64 20.22
C MET A 12 4.07 -15.14 21.26
N LEU A 13 5.36 -15.17 20.93
CA LEU A 13 6.40 -15.66 21.85
C LEU A 13 6.42 -14.85 23.16
N ILE A 14 6.39 -13.52 23.06
CA ILE A 14 6.32 -12.63 24.23
C ILE A 14 5.02 -12.85 25.01
N GLY A 15 3.88 -12.98 24.34
CA GLY A 15 2.58 -13.22 24.97
C GLY A 15 2.58 -14.52 25.80
N GLY A 16 3.21 -15.58 25.28
CA GLY A 16 3.39 -16.84 26.01
C GLY A 16 4.33 -16.70 27.22
N ILE A 17 5.43 -15.96 27.09
CA ILE A 17 6.36 -15.70 28.21
C ILE A 17 5.66 -14.91 29.33
N ILE A 18 4.91 -13.86 28.98
CA ILE A 18 4.16 -13.06 29.95
C ILE A 18 3.18 -13.94 30.73
N MET A 19 2.45 -14.80 30.02
CA MET A 19 1.48 -15.69 30.65
C MET A 19 2.14 -16.70 31.59
N LYS A 20 3.32 -17.22 31.21
CA LYS A 20 4.12 -18.13 32.04
C LYS A 20 4.74 -17.43 33.25
N LYS A 21 5.19 -16.19 33.11
CA LYS A 21 5.93 -15.47 34.16
C LYS A 21 5.02 -14.80 35.20
N PHE A 22 3.85 -14.32 34.77
CA PHE A 22 2.93 -13.57 35.64
C PHE A 22 1.79 -14.42 36.22
N CYS A 23 1.74 -15.74 35.95
CA CYS A 23 0.70 -16.66 36.44
C CYS A 23 -0.70 -16.02 36.43
N ILE A 24 -1.09 -15.48 35.27
CA ILE A 24 -2.31 -14.68 35.15
C ILE A 24 -3.52 -15.56 35.44
N SER A 25 -4.30 -15.16 36.44
CA SER A 25 -5.52 -15.88 36.84
C SER A 25 -6.57 -15.83 35.71
N VAL A 26 -7.35 -16.90 35.54
CA VAL A 26 -8.33 -17.07 34.46
C VAL A 26 -9.33 -15.90 34.36
N LYS A 27 -9.66 -15.28 35.50
CA LYS A 27 -10.54 -14.11 35.59
C LYS A 27 -9.92 -12.82 35.01
N VAL A 28 -8.59 -12.74 34.97
CA VAL A 28 -7.83 -11.54 34.53
C VAL A 28 -7.46 -11.64 33.05
N ILE A 29 -7.33 -12.86 32.50
CA ILE A 29 -7.04 -13.13 31.08
C ILE A 29 -7.93 -12.33 30.11
N PRO A 30 -9.28 -12.36 30.22
CA PRO A 30 -10.15 -11.65 29.28
C PRO A 30 -10.00 -10.13 29.39
N ARG A 31 -9.77 -9.59 30.60
CA ARG A 31 -9.51 -8.16 30.78
C ARG A 31 -8.19 -7.74 30.14
N PHE A 32 -7.15 -8.54 30.33
CA PHE A 32 -5.85 -8.30 29.69
C PHE A 32 -5.98 -8.32 28.16
N ALA A 33 -6.58 -9.36 27.59
CA ALA A 33 -6.79 -9.45 26.14
C ALA A 33 -7.59 -8.27 25.59
N LEU A 34 -8.67 -7.86 26.27
CA LEU A 34 -9.47 -6.71 25.87
C LEU A 34 -8.66 -5.41 25.90
N THR A 35 -7.86 -5.17 26.95
CA THR A 35 -7.02 -3.96 27.04
C THR A 35 -5.96 -3.89 25.94
N VAL A 36 -5.33 -5.02 25.63
CA VAL A 36 -4.30 -5.12 24.58
C VAL A 36 -4.90 -4.91 23.19
N LEU A 37 -6.06 -5.51 22.93
CA LEU A 37 -6.79 -5.32 21.67
C LEU A 37 -7.30 -3.88 21.50
N LEU A 38 -7.86 -3.28 22.55
CA LEU A 38 -8.28 -1.87 22.54
C LEU A 38 -7.10 -0.95 22.23
N PHE A 39 -5.94 -1.17 22.87
CA PHE A 39 -4.74 -0.39 22.62
C PHE A 39 -4.22 -0.56 21.18
N SER A 40 -4.25 -1.78 20.64
CA SER A 40 -3.91 -2.05 19.24
C SER A 40 -4.85 -1.29 18.27
N VAL A 41 -6.16 -1.29 18.52
CA VAL A 41 -7.13 -0.54 17.72
C VAL A 41 -6.89 0.97 17.81
N LEU A 42 -6.58 1.49 19.00
CA LEU A 42 -6.21 2.90 19.20
C LEU A 42 -4.98 3.30 18.37
N LEU A 43 -3.96 2.43 18.30
CA LEU A 43 -2.79 2.64 17.43
C LEU A 43 -3.14 2.59 15.94
N CYS A 44 -4.23 1.93 15.56
CA CYS A 44 -4.72 1.90 14.19
C CYS A 44 -5.46 3.19 13.77
N VAL A 45 -5.96 4.00 14.70
CA VAL A 45 -6.68 5.26 14.40
C VAL A 45 -5.88 6.24 13.53
N PRO A 46 -4.60 6.58 13.84
CA PRO A 46 -3.82 7.52 13.02
C PRO A 46 -3.58 7.02 11.59
N LEU A 47 -3.66 5.71 11.32
CA LEU A 47 -3.51 5.17 9.97
C LEU A 47 -4.62 5.62 9.03
N PHE A 48 -5.84 5.81 9.55
CA PHE A 48 -6.96 6.35 8.76
C PHE A 48 -6.72 7.80 8.32
N PHE A 49 -5.99 8.57 9.12
CA PHE A 49 -5.68 9.96 8.81
C PHE A 49 -4.41 10.12 7.95
N MET A 50 -3.55 9.10 7.90
CA MET A 50 -2.36 9.06 7.04
C MET A 50 -2.65 8.47 5.65
N GLY A 51 -3.88 8.63 5.16
CA GLY A 51 -4.23 8.32 3.79
C GLY A 51 -3.47 9.23 2.81
N CYS A 52 -2.98 8.66 1.72
CA CYS A 52 -2.48 9.43 0.60
C CYS A 52 -3.53 9.41 -0.50
N SER A 53 -3.66 10.52 -1.23
CA SER A 53 -4.46 10.53 -2.46
C SER A 53 -3.94 9.40 -3.34
N THR A 54 -4.78 8.41 -3.58
CA THR A 54 -4.44 7.33 -4.50
C THR A 54 -4.14 8.00 -5.82
N GLN A 55 -2.93 7.76 -6.36
CA GLN A 55 -2.59 8.30 -7.66
C GLN A 55 -3.67 7.82 -8.62
N GLU A 56 -4.34 8.75 -9.27
CA GLU A 56 -5.36 8.43 -10.27
C GLU A 56 -4.64 7.66 -11.37
N LEU A 57 -4.69 6.32 -11.27
CA LEU A 57 -4.64 5.45 -12.44
C LEU A 57 -5.67 6.05 -13.37
N GLY A 58 -5.24 6.53 -14.54
CA GLY A 58 -6.08 7.37 -15.40
C GLY A 58 -7.40 6.70 -15.81
N ASP A 59 -8.40 6.76 -14.93
CA ASP A 59 -9.74 6.21 -15.13
C ASP A 59 -10.84 6.91 -14.29
N SER A 60 -10.51 7.91 -13.47
CA SER A 60 -11.49 8.67 -12.68
C SER A 60 -11.92 9.99 -13.31
N ASN A 61 -11.98 10.04 -14.65
CA ASN A 61 -12.85 10.92 -15.43
C ASN A 61 -12.94 10.32 -16.83
N GLY A 62 -13.88 9.39 -17.03
CA GLY A 62 -14.12 8.62 -18.25
C GLY A 62 -14.40 9.41 -19.53
N SER A 63 -14.12 10.72 -19.56
CA SER A 63 -14.30 11.60 -20.70
C SER A 63 -13.01 11.98 -21.44
N THR A 64 -11.81 11.93 -20.83
CA THR A 64 -10.56 12.35 -21.49
C THR A 64 -9.67 11.20 -21.96
N ASN A 65 -9.72 10.04 -21.30
CA ASN A 65 -8.87 8.89 -21.62
C ASN A 65 -9.50 7.89 -22.61
N MET A 66 -10.83 7.78 -22.64
CA MET A 66 -11.52 6.80 -23.50
C MET A 66 -11.28 7.06 -25.00
N THR A 67 -11.11 8.32 -25.40
CA THR A 67 -10.76 8.73 -26.77
C THR A 67 -9.31 8.43 -27.16
N CYS A 68 -8.39 8.35 -26.19
CA CYS A 68 -7.01 7.95 -26.45
C CYS A 68 -6.90 6.44 -26.60
N ILE A 69 -7.50 5.71 -25.65
CA ILE A 69 -7.48 4.25 -25.59
C ILE A 69 -8.08 3.65 -26.86
N GLN A 70 -9.16 4.21 -27.41
CA GLN A 70 -9.77 3.71 -28.65
C GLN A 70 -8.96 4.00 -29.92
N ARG A 71 -7.99 4.94 -29.90
CA ARG A 71 -7.19 5.29 -31.08
C ARG A 71 -5.96 4.42 -31.27
N CYS A 72 -5.49 3.77 -30.22
CA CYS A 72 -4.39 2.82 -30.30
C CYS A 72 -4.97 1.44 -29.98
N GLY A 73 -4.97 0.51 -30.96
CA GLY A 73 -5.38 -0.89 -30.75
C GLY A 73 -4.40 -1.65 -29.85
N CYS A 74 -4.20 -1.16 -28.63
CA CYS A 74 -3.30 -1.71 -27.64
C CYS A 74 -3.86 -3.01 -27.10
N SER A 75 -2.98 -3.98 -26.82
CA SER A 75 -3.36 -5.18 -26.08
C SER A 75 -3.74 -4.80 -24.64
N GLU A 76 -4.96 -5.15 -24.20
CA GLU A 76 -5.45 -4.90 -22.83
C GLU A 76 -4.65 -5.67 -21.76
N HIS A 77 -3.83 -6.64 -22.15
CA HIS A 77 -3.09 -7.50 -21.21
C HIS A 77 -1.62 -7.09 -21.00
N ALA A 78 -1.13 -6.06 -21.69
CA ALA A 78 0.22 -5.57 -21.48
C ALA A 78 0.24 -4.65 -20.23
N PHE A 79 1.13 -4.91 -19.27
CA PHE A 79 1.28 -4.08 -18.07
C PHE A 79 2.71 -3.52 -18.01
N HIS A 80 2.85 -2.24 -18.34
CA HIS A 80 4.13 -1.53 -18.37
C HIS A 80 3.91 -0.09 -17.87
N PRO A 81 3.84 0.12 -16.54
CA PRO A 81 3.49 1.42 -15.99
C PRO A 81 4.48 2.49 -16.42
N VAL A 82 3.95 3.63 -16.85
CA VAL A 82 4.73 4.80 -17.23
C VAL A 82 4.19 6.03 -16.53
N CYS A 83 5.10 6.91 -16.12
CA CYS A 83 4.78 8.20 -15.55
C CYS A 83 4.81 9.26 -16.64
N GLY A 84 3.66 9.87 -16.92
CA GLY A 84 3.58 10.98 -17.87
C GLY A 84 4.17 12.27 -17.30
N SER A 85 4.56 13.18 -18.20
CA SER A 85 5.02 14.53 -17.84
C SER A 85 3.93 15.40 -17.18
N ASP A 86 2.69 14.95 -17.23
CA ASP A 86 1.51 15.50 -16.53
C ASP A 86 1.39 15.00 -15.07
N GLY A 87 2.22 14.05 -14.63
CA GLY A 87 2.17 13.46 -13.30
C GLY A 87 1.12 12.35 -13.15
N VAL A 88 0.52 11.92 -14.27
CA VAL A 88 -0.47 10.82 -14.31
C VAL A 88 0.23 9.50 -14.63
N GLU A 89 -0.18 8.43 -13.95
CA GLU A 89 0.31 7.08 -14.21
C GLU A 89 -0.56 6.38 -15.24
N TYR A 90 0.06 5.91 -16.32
CA TYR A 90 -0.59 5.15 -17.39
C TYR A 90 -0.15 3.69 -17.33
N LEU A 91 -1.10 2.77 -17.56
CA LEU A 91 -0.86 1.33 -17.49
C LEU A 91 0.15 0.83 -18.53
N THR A 92 0.19 1.47 -19.70
CA THR A 92 1.16 1.20 -20.77
C THR A 92 1.56 2.47 -21.53
N PRO A 93 2.75 2.47 -22.19
CA PRO A 93 3.12 3.56 -23.10
C PRO A 93 2.18 3.70 -24.31
N CYS A 94 1.54 2.61 -24.73
CA CYS A 94 0.56 2.60 -25.81
C CYS A 94 -0.72 3.36 -25.41
N GLN A 95 -1.16 3.18 -24.17
CA GLN A 95 -2.31 3.89 -23.59
C GLN A 95 -2.02 5.38 -23.34
N ALA A 96 -0.75 5.76 -23.21
CA ALA A 96 -0.29 7.15 -23.24
C ALA A 96 -0.15 7.72 -24.67
N GLY A 97 -0.34 6.89 -25.70
CA GLY A 97 -0.26 7.27 -27.11
C GLY A 97 1.15 7.65 -27.56
N CYS A 98 2.19 7.07 -26.95
CA CYS A 98 3.59 7.36 -27.28
C CYS A 98 4.04 6.60 -28.53
N SER A 99 4.59 7.32 -29.50
CA SER A 99 5.06 6.74 -30.77
C SER A 99 6.56 6.43 -30.81
N SER A 100 7.35 6.98 -29.88
CA SER A 100 8.81 6.82 -29.86
C SER A 100 9.29 6.42 -28.47
N SER A 101 10.30 5.56 -28.41
CA SER A 101 10.93 5.12 -27.16
C SER A 101 12.44 5.28 -27.25
N ASN A 102 13.05 5.84 -26.22
CA ASN A 102 14.49 5.96 -26.08
C ASN A 102 14.99 4.90 -25.10
N ILE A 103 15.69 3.88 -25.62
CA ILE A 103 16.15 2.71 -24.85
C ILE A 103 17.19 3.12 -23.79
N SER A 104 18.09 4.04 -24.12
CA SER A 104 19.17 4.48 -23.22
C SER A 104 18.64 5.19 -21.97
N THR A 105 17.54 5.94 -22.10
CA THR A 105 16.94 6.73 -21.01
C THR A 105 15.66 6.11 -20.46
N LYS A 106 15.21 4.98 -21.02
CA LYS A 106 13.93 4.32 -20.72
C LYS A 106 12.75 5.31 -20.71
N SER A 107 12.76 6.24 -21.66
CA SER A 107 11.76 7.29 -21.80
C SER A 107 10.97 7.11 -23.10
N TYR A 108 9.72 7.54 -23.08
CA TYR A 108 8.81 7.55 -24.22
C TYR A 108 8.49 8.99 -24.62
N MET A 109 8.42 9.22 -25.92
CA MET A 109 8.27 10.54 -26.54
C MET A 109 7.11 10.52 -27.52
N ASN A 110 6.64 11.73 -27.89
CA ASN A 110 5.50 11.92 -28.78
C ASN A 110 4.27 11.19 -28.25
N CYS A 111 3.96 11.40 -26.97
CA CYS A 111 2.77 10.85 -26.33
C CYS A 111 1.58 11.76 -26.63
N SER A 112 0.70 11.31 -27.53
CA SER A 112 -0.44 12.09 -28.02
C SER A 112 -1.51 12.34 -26.94
N CYS A 113 -1.51 11.54 -25.87
CA CYS A 113 -2.52 11.61 -24.81
C CYS A 113 -2.03 12.30 -23.55
N ILE A 114 -0.73 12.62 -23.50
CA ILE A 114 -0.13 13.41 -22.43
C ILE A 114 -0.01 14.84 -22.93
N ARG A 115 -0.76 15.78 -22.33
CA ARG A 115 -0.66 17.21 -22.66
C ARG A 115 0.20 17.91 -21.63
N SER A 116 1.40 18.32 -22.04
CA SER A 116 2.28 19.21 -21.24
C SER A 116 2.38 20.55 -21.95
N GLY A 117 1.40 21.43 -21.70
CA GLY A 117 1.30 22.73 -22.38
C GLY A 117 0.96 22.62 -23.88
N SER A 118 1.72 23.31 -24.73
CA SER A 118 1.55 23.39 -26.19
C SER A 118 2.30 22.31 -26.99
N LEU A 119 3.00 21.38 -26.32
CA LEU A 119 3.81 20.32 -26.93
C LEU A 119 3.29 18.93 -26.57
N MET A 120 3.57 17.94 -27.42
CA MET A 120 3.32 16.53 -27.13
C MET A 120 4.11 16.12 -25.89
N GLY A 121 3.45 15.47 -24.93
CA GLY A 121 4.07 15.07 -23.67
C GLY A 121 5.09 13.95 -23.85
N THR A 122 5.89 13.76 -22.81
CA THR A 122 6.81 12.63 -22.67
C THR A 122 6.39 11.77 -21.48
N ALA A 123 6.79 10.50 -21.47
CA ALA A 123 6.59 9.60 -20.34
C ALA A 123 7.90 8.90 -19.98
N LYS A 124 8.04 8.46 -18.73
CA LYS A 124 9.18 7.65 -18.28
C LYS A 124 8.70 6.29 -17.83
N SER A 125 9.50 5.24 -18.05
CA SER A 125 9.21 3.93 -17.47
C SER A 125 9.20 3.98 -15.94
N GLY A 126 8.21 3.32 -15.35
CA GLY A 126 8.00 3.25 -13.91
C GLY A 126 6.81 4.09 -13.44
N SER A 127 6.35 3.82 -12.22
CA SER A 127 5.29 4.59 -11.58
C SER A 127 5.75 6.01 -11.26
N CYS A 128 4.80 6.94 -11.21
CA CYS A 128 5.11 8.32 -10.87
C CYS A 128 5.59 8.46 -9.41
N PRO A 129 6.38 9.50 -9.11
CA PRO A 129 6.83 9.75 -7.75
C PRO A 129 5.64 10.10 -6.85
N VAL A 130 5.29 9.19 -5.94
CA VAL A 130 4.26 9.45 -4.93
C VAL A 130 4.82 10.41 -3.88
N SER A 131 4.25 11.62 -3.78
CA SER A 131 4.71 12.67 -2.85
C SER A 131 4.59 12.28 -1.37
N CYS A 132 3.87 11.20 -1.07
CA CYS A 132 3.63 10.68 0.26
C CYS A 132 4.47 9.45 0.62
N ALA A 133 5.50 9.09 -0.18
CA ALA A 133 6.38 7.95 0.12
C ALA A 133 6.96 7.99 1.55
N HIS A 134 7.24 9.19 2.07
CA HIS A 134 7.72 9.39 3.43
C HIS A 134 6.72 8.95 4.51
N ARG A 135 5.41 8.96 4.23
CA ARG A 135 4.35 8.49 5.14
C ARG A 135 4.25 6.95 5.19
N LEU A 136 4.81 6.26 4.20
CA LEU A 136 4.72 4.80 4.09
C LEU A 136 5.56 4.08 5.15
N LEU A 137 6.74 4.61 5.47
CA LEU A 137 7.63 4.06 6.50
C LEU A 137 7.03 4.11 7.92
N PRO A 138 6.50 5.25 8.41
CA PRO A 138 5.81 5.29 9.70
C PRO A 138 4.53 4.45 9.72
N VAL A 139 3.79 4.35 8.62
CA VAL A 139 2.63 3.44 8.50
C VAL A 139 3.06 1.98 8.66
N MET A 140 4.15 1.55 8.00
CA MET A 140 4.69 0.20 8.15
C MET A 140 5.13 -0.10 9.58
N PHE A 141 5.78 0.86 10.25
CA PHE A 141 6.18 0.71 11.65
C PHE A 141 4.98 0.61 12.60
N LEU A 142 4.00 1.51 12.45
CA LEU A 142 2.78 1.52 13.26
C LEU A 142 1.99 0.21 13.11
N LEU A 143 1.81 -0.27 11.87
CA LEU A 143 1.12 -1.54 11.61
C LEU A 143 1.87 -2.73 12.22
N SER A 144 3.19 -2.76 12.11
CA SER A 144 4.01 -3.83 12.69
C SER A 144 3.97 -3.83 14.22
N PHE A 145 3.90 -2.65 14.83
CA PHE A 145 3.78 -2.51 16.28
C PHE A 145 2.37 -2.88 16.77
N ALA A 146 1.33 -2.43 16.07
CA ALA A 146 -0.05 -2.79 16.35
C ALA A 146 -0.29 -4.31 16.22
N SER A 147 0.29 -4.95 15.21
CA SER A 147 0.22 -6.41 15.02
C SER A 147 0.95 -7.17 16.13
N LEU A 148 2.14 -6.72 16.52
CA LEU A 148 2.88 -7.31 17.64
C LEU A 148 2.06 -7.29 18.93
N ILE A 149 1.45 -6.14 19.24
CA ILE A 149 0.58 -5.96 20.42
C ILE A 149 -0.64 -6.88 20.32
N ALA A 150 -1.34 -6.89 19.18
CA ALA A 150 -2.51 -7.75 18.99
C ALA A 150 -2.15 -9.22 19.21
N CYS A 151 -1.00 -9.68 18.69
CA CYS A 151 -0.55 -11.06 18.83
C CYS A 151 -0.19 -11.47 20.27
N LEU A 152 0.06 -10.53 21.20
CA LEU A 152 0.22 -10.85 22.63
C LEU A 152 -1.02 -11.52 23.22
N SER A 153 -2.20 -11.17 22.70
CA SER A 153 -3.50 -11.69 23.17
C SER A 153 -3.86 -13.08 22.61
N HIS A 154 -3.14 -13.56 21.59
CA HIS A 154 -3.52 -14.78 20.87
C HIS A 154 -3.34 -16.05 21.72
N ASN A 155 -2.17 -16.19 22.38
CA ASN A 155 -1.90 -17.29 23.30
C ASN A 155 -2.89 -17.38 24.48
N PRO A 156 -3.22 -16.28 25.18
CA PRO A 156 -4.20 -16.32 26.25
C PRO A 156 -5.60 -16.74 25.79
N LEU A 157 -6.03 -16.31 24.61
CA LEU A 157 -7.31 -16.71 24.02
C LEU A 157 -7.33 -18.20 23.66
N TYR A 158 -6.28 -18.71 23.01
CA TYR A 158 -6.17 -20.14 22.70
C TYR A 158 -6.21 -21.02 23.97
N MET A 159 -5.49 -20.60 25.02
CA MET A 159 -5.49 -21.31 26.31
C MET A 159 -6.84 -21.26 27.03
N MET A 160 -7.69 -20.27 26.75
CA MET A 160 -9.05 -20.17 27.30
C MET A 160 -10.04 -21.08 26.58
N VAL A 161 -9.89 -21.30 25.27
CA VAL A 161 -10.78 -22.17 24.48
C VAL A 161 -10.46 -23.66 24.70
N LEU A 162 -9.20 -24.00 24.91
CA LEU A 162 -8.76 -25.38 25.13
C LEU A 162 -8.94 -25.88 26.58
N ARG A 163 -9.45 -25.05 27.48
CA ARG A 163 -9.62 -25.36 28.90
C ARG A 163 -11.10 -25.46 29.26
#